data_AF-A0A3B9X3M5-F1
#
_entry.id   AF-A0A3B9X3M5-F1
#
_cell.length_a   1.000
_cell.length_b   1.000
_cell.length_c   1.000
_cell.angle_alpha   90.00
_cell.angle_beta   90.00
_cell.angle_gamma   90.00
#
_symmetry.space_group_name_H-M   'P 1'
#
loop_
_entity.id
_entity.type
_entity.pdbx_description
1 polymer ?
#
loop_
_entity_poly.entity_id
_entity_poly.type
_entity_poly.pdbx_seq_one_letter_code
_entity_poly.pdbx_strand_id
1 'polypeptide(L)'
;MAESAASESSTEASAESSNELHPEPPSEQAKPENSRRYSSDEVADIIRLSLQDENRNSENSIDHEELISIGKEVGVSQAQIDRAVGLLEDEHQTKDKERRLWLRFKGHCFTFAFINLVCVSINVFTGTESFWAGYVLFGTGLFLLGHYAGLRYAPDFVEMAIERTRLHAFGQSAILVAKDANVSFTV
;
A
#
# COMPACT_ATOMS: atom_id res chain seq x y z
N MET A 1 72.25 -19.78 2.58
CA MET A 1 71.26 -20.74 3.13
C MET A 1 70.00 -20.51 2.31
N ALA A 2 69.82 -21.08 1.11
CA ALA A 2 69.65 -22.52 0.80
C ALA A 2 68.53 -23.09 1.67
N GLU A 3 67.43 -23.68 1.20
CA GLU A 3 67.04 -24.39 -0.03
C GLU A 3 65.49 -24.44 0.00
N SER A 4 64.75 -24.27 -1.10
CA SER A 4 64.45 -25.26 -2.15
C SER A 4 63.35 -26.28 -1.79
N ALA A 5 62.67 -26.74 -2.85
CA ALA A 5 61.73 -27.85 -3.00
C ALA A 5 60.27 -27.55 -2.61
N ALA A 6 59.24 -27.91 -3.38
CA ALA A 6 59.08 -28.75 -4.58
C ALA A 6 57.72 -28.34 -5.21
N SER A 7 57.27 -28.68 -6.42
CA SER A 7 57.51 -29.75 -7.40
C SER A 7 56.99 -29.18 -8.74
N GLU A 8 57.71 -29.29 -9.87
CA GLU A 8 57.60 -30.41 -10.85
C GLU A 8 56.18 -30.53 -11.46
N SER A 9 55.93 -30.78 -12.74
CA SER A 9 56.67 -31.26 -13.92
C SER A 9 55.55 -31.55 -14.94
N SER A 10 55.51 -31.11 -16.19
CA SER A 10 56.07 -31.72 -17.42
C SER A 10 55.06 -31.41 -18.54
N THR A 11 55.45 -30.87 -19.70
CA THR A 11 55.99 -31.52 -20.92
C THR A 11 54.94 -32.21 -21.81
N GLU A 12 55.04 -31.91 -23.11
CA GLU A 12 54.54 -32.64 -24.31
C GLU A 12 53.04 -32.54 -24.67
N ALA A 13 52.60 -32.60 -25.93
CA ALA A 13 53.13 -32.42 -27.29
C ALA A 13 51.96 -32.78 -28.25
N SER A 14 51.93 -32.16 -29.44
CA SER A 14 51.33 -32.69 -30.69
C SER A 14 49.80 -32.96 -30.73
N ALA A 15 49.11 -33.00 -31.86
CA ALA A 15 49.28 -32.52 -33.23
C ALA A 15 47.93 -32.86 -33.92
N GLU A 16 47.36 -31.96 -34.71
CA GLU A 16 46.48 -32.21 -35.88
C GLU A 16 45.76 -30.90 -36.23
N SER A 17 45.43 -30.57 -37.46
CA SER A 17 45.95 -30.87 -38.79
C SER A 17 45.24 -29.86 -39.70
N SER A 18 45.99 -29.33 -40.65
CA SER A 18 45.63 -28.43 -41.74
C SER A 18 44.20 -28.56 -42.31
N ASN A 19 43.53 -27.43 -42.58
CA ASN A 19 43.21 -27.04 -43.96
C ASN A 19 42.76 -25.58 -44.07
N GLU A 20 43.40 -24.85 -44.99
CA GLU A 20 43.01 -23.52 -45.48
C GLU A 20 41.70 -23.57 -46.29
N LEU A 21 40.86 -22.52 -46.21
CA LEU A 21 40.37 -21.77 -47.39
C LEU A 21 39.64 -20.47 -46.97
N HIS A 22 40.10 -19.33 -47.52
CA HIS A 22 39.43 -18.01 -47.66
C HIS A 22 37.98 -18.13 -48.19
N PRO A 23 37.11 -17.08 -48.20
CA PRO A 23 37.33 -15.66 -47.88
C PRO A 23 36.29 -15.03 -46.94
N GLU A 24 36.55 -13.80 -46.47
CA GLU A 24 35.51 -12.90 -45.94
C GLU A 24 34.37 -12.69 -46.95
N PRO A 25 33.12 -12.62 -46.47
CA PRO A 25 32.13 -11.70 -46.99
C PRO A 25 31.53 -10.83 -45.86
N PRO A 26 30.79 -9.78 -46.23
CA PRO A 26 30.97 -8.44 -45.69
C PRO A 26 30.20 -8.18 -44.41
N SER A 27 30.72 -7.24 -43.63
CA SER A 27 30.05 -6.45 -42.58
C SER A 27 28.52 -6.46 -42.65
N GLU A 28 27.91 -7.39 -41.94
CA GLU A 28 26.47 -7.37 -41.70
C GLU A 28 26.22 -6.36 -40.60
N GLN A 29 25.74 -5.20 -41.04
CA GLN A 29 25.28 -4.09 -40.23
C GLN A 29 24.45 -4.64 -39.05
N ALA A 30 24.91 -4.36 -37.83
CA ALA A 30 24.14 -4.60 -36.61
C ALA A 30 22.82 -3.83 -36.70
N LYS A 31 21.80 -4.53 -37.16
CA LYS A 31 20.40 -4.13 -37.12
C LYS A 31 20.04 -3.90 -35.64
N PRO A 32 19.46 -2.75 -35.25
CA PRO A 32 18.93 -2.65 -33.90
C PRO A 32 17.77 -3.64 -33.79
N GLU A 33 17.97 -4.74 -33.05
CA GLU A 33 16.89 -5.63 -32.63
C GLU A 33 15.97 -4.87 -31.67
N ASN A 34 15.14 -4.00 -32.21
CA ASN A 34 13.96 -3.49 -31.52
C ASN A 34 12.75 -4.38 -31.87
N SER A 35 12.94 -5.69 -31.77
CA SER A 35 11.85 -6.69 -31.83
C SER A 35 11.62 -7.30 -30.44
N ARG A 36 11.80 -6.51 -29.39
CA ARG A 36 11.43 -6.91 -28.04
C ARG A 36 9.90 -6.93 -27.98
N ARG A 37 9.32 -8.13 -27.91
CA ARG A 37 7.88 -8.31 -27.72
C ARG A 37 7.61 -8.16 -26.23
N TYR A 38 6.86 -7.12 -25.88
CA TYR A 38 6.43 -6.88 -24.52
C TYR A 38 5.23 -7.75 -24.20
N SER A 39 5.23 -8.35 -23.00
CA SER A 39 4.01 -8.96 -22.45
C SER A 39 2.97 -7.87 -22.20
N SER A 40 1.69 -8.21 -22.24
CA SER A 40 0.60 -7.28 -21.88
C SER A 40 0.81 -6.67 -20.49
N ASP A 41 1.35 -7.45 -19.54
CA ASP A 41 1.66 -6.98 -18.18
C ASP A 41 2.83 -5.98 -18.18
N GLU A 42 3.87 -6.24 -18.99
CA GLU A 42 5.04 -5.37 -19.12
C GLU A 42 4.67 -4.04 -19.79
N VAL A 43 3.76 -4.08 -20.78
CA VAL A 43 3.20 -2.86 -21.39
C VAL A 43 2.42 -2.05 -20.35
N ALA A 44 1.56 -2.70 -19.57
CA ALA A 44 0.78 -2.01 -18.52
C ALA A 44 1.70 -1.35 -17.48
N ASP A 45 2.78 -2.01 -17.08
CA ASP A 45 3.77 -1.46 -16.15
C ASP A 45 4.55 -0.29 -16.73
N ILE A 46 4.96 -0.36 -18.01
CA ILE A 46 5.65 0.74 -18.70
C ILE A 46 4.74 1.97 -18.82
N ILE A 47 3.47 1.78 -19.21
CA ILE A 47 2.49 2.87 -19.30
C ILE A 47 2.24 3.47 -17.91
N ARG A 48 2.04 2.64 -16.89
CA ARG A 48 1.86 3.09 -15.50
C ARG A 48 3.06 3.92 -15.01
N LEU A 49 4.28 3.45 -15.27
CA LEU A 49 5.51 4.15 -14.85
C LEU A 49 5.66 5.51 -15.56
N SER A 50 5.36 5.55 -16.86
CA SER A 50 5.44 6.76 -17.68
C SER A 50 4.43 7.81 -17.20
N LEU A 51 3.18 7.40 -16.95
CA LEU A 51 2.13 8.28 -16.42
C LEU A 51 2.45 8.78 -15.01
N GLN A 52 3.12 7.97 -14.19
CA GLN A 52 3.51 8.37 -12.83
C GLN A 52 4.63 9.43 -12.83
N ASP A 53 5.57 9.36 -13.77
CA ASP A 53 6.64 10.34 -13.90
C ASP A 53 6.13 11.70 -14.44
N GLU A 54 5.17 11.66 -15.36
CA GLU A 54 4.51 12.87 -15.87
C GLU A 54 3.68 13.58 -14.78
N ASN A 55 2.92 12.83 -13.98
CA ASN A 55 2.16 13.37 -12.84
C ASN A 55 3.06 13.99 -11.75
N ARG A 56 4.30 13.52 -11.58
CA ARG A 56 5.25 14.12 -10.61
C ARG A 56 5.80 15.47 -11.07
N ASN A 57 5.80 15.72 -12.38
CA ASN A 57 6.40 16.92 -12.99
C ASN A 57 5.36 17.98 -13.40
N SER A 58 4.07 17.66 -13.36
CA SER A 58 3.00 18.52 -13.89
C SER A 58 1.93 18.83 -12.82
N GLU A 59 1.45 20.08 -12.76
CA GLU A 59 0.25 20.48 -12.01
C GLU A 59 -1.06 19.95 -12.65
N ASN A 60 -0.98 19.03 -13.62
CA ASN A 60 -2.12 18.46 -14.33
C ASN A 60 -2.83 17.39 -13.50
N SER A 61 -3.83 17.81 -12.72
CA SER A 61 -4.90 16.91 -12.30
C SER A 61 -5.82 16.62 -13.49
N ILE A 62 -5.97 15.34 -13.84
CA ILE A 62 -6.88 14.90 -14.91
C ILE A 62 -8.31 14.87 -14.35
N ASP A 63 -9.22 15.60 -14.99
CA ASP A 63 -10.64 15.60 -14.62
C ASP A 63 -11.34 14.29 -15.04
N HIS A 64 -12.44 13.96 -14.37
CA HIS A 64 -13.14 12.69 -14.59
C HIS A 64 -13.65 12.52 -16.04
N GLU A 65 -14.18 13.59 -16.64
CA GLU A 65 -14.54 13.61 -18.06
C GLU A 65 -13.34 13.37 -19.00
N GLU A 66 -12.17 13.90 -18.66
CA GLU A 66 -10.94 13.70 -19.42
C GLU A 66 -10.46 12.24 -19.31
N LEU A 67 -10.53 11.65 -18.11
CA LEU A 67 -10.25 10.23 -17.87
C LEU A 67 -11.12 9.31 -18.72
N ILE A 68 -12.42 9.60 -18.83
CA ILE A 68 -13.36 8.84 -19.67
C ILE A 68 -12.98 8.99 -21.15
N SER A 69 -12.58 10.19 -21.58
CA SER A 69 -12.19 10.45 -22.96
C SER A 69 -10.95 9.65 -23.37
N ILE A 70 -9.91 9.64 -22.52
CA ILE A 70 -8.69 8.86 -22.71
C ILE A 70 -9.03 7.37 -22.72
N GLY A 71 -9.80 6.89 -21.74
CA GLY A 71 -10.16 5.47 -21.66
C GLY A 71 -10.93 4.99 -22.89
N LYS A 72 -11.79 5.84 -23.48
CA LYS A 72 -12.48 5.55 -24.74
C LYS A 72 -11.52 5.44 -25.93
N GLU A 73 -10.46 6.25 -25.98
CA GLU A 73 -9.41 6.18 -27.01
C GLU A 73 -8.58 4.89 -26.91
N VAL A 74 -8.37 4.37 -25.70
CA VAL A 74 -7.68 3.09 -25.45
C VAL A 74 -8.63 1.88 -25.55
N GLY A 75 -9.91 2.09 -25.86
CA GLY A 75 -10.91 1.02 -26.04
C GLY A 75 -11.52 0.47 -24.74
N VAL A 76 -11.35 1.17 -23.62
CA VAL A 76 -11.98 0.84 -22.33
C VAL A 76 -13.37 1.46 -22.26
N SER A 77 -14.37 0.68 -21.80
CA SER A 77 -15.74 1.19 -21.68
C SER A 77 -15.91 2.07 -20.45
N GLN A 78 -16.76 3.10 -20.54
CA GLN A 78 -17.09 4.00 -19.43
C GLN A 78 -17.48 3.25 -18.15
N ALA A 79 -18.30 2.19 -18.27
CA ALA A 79 -18.69 1.37 -17.13
C ALA A 79 -17.53 0.64 -16.43
N GLN A 80 -16.44 0.32 -17.15
CA GLN A 80 -15.23 -0.24 -16.55
C GLN A 80 -14.41 0.83 -15.82
N ILE A 81 -14.36 2.04 -16.38
CA ILE A 81 -13.70 3.20 -15.77
C ILE A 81 -14.42 3.58 -14.48
N ASP A 82 -15.75 3.72 -14.50
CA ASP A 82 -16.56 4.05 -13.32
C ASP A 82 -16.39 3.01 -12.21
N ARG A 83 -16.37 1.71 -12.57
CA ARG A 83 -16.12 0.62 -11.62
C ARG A 83 -14.71 0.70 -11.02
N ALA A 84 -13.69 0.99 -11.83
CA ALA A 84 -12.32 1.10 -11.36
C ALA A 84 -12.13 2.31 -10.44
N VAL A 85 -12.73 3.45 -10.78
CA VAL A 85 -12.74 4.67 -9.94
C VAL A 85 -13.42 4.39 -8.61
N GLY A 86 -14.59 3.73 -8.62
CA GLY A 86 -15.29 3.35 -7.38
C GLY A 86 -14.46 2.45 -6.47
N LEU A 87 -13.82 1.42 -7.02
CA LEU A 87 -12.94 0.53 -6.24
C LEU A 87 -11.71 1.25 -5.68
N LEU A 88 -11.14 2.19 -6.46
CA LEU A 88 -9.96 2.95 -6.04
C LEU A 88 -10.31 3.97 -4.95
N GLU A 89 -11.46 4.63 -5.06
CA GLU A 89 -11.98 5.54 -4.03
C GLU A 89 -12.24 4.78 -2.73
N ASP A 90 -12.86 3.60 -2.77
CA ASP A 90 -13.09 2.75 -1.59
C ASP A 90 -11.77 2.32 -0.92
N GLU A 91 -10.75 1.99 -1.70
CA GLU A 91 -9.42 1.63 -1.21
C GLU A 91 -8.68 2.84 -0.61
N HIS A 92 -8.82 4.01 -1.22
CA HIS A 92 -8.25 5.26 -0.71
C HIS A 92 -8.94 5.69 0.59
N GLN A 93 -10.27 5.60 0.66
CA GLN A 93 -11.00 5.94 1.87
C GLN A 93 -10.67 5.00 3.03
N THR A 94 -10.50 3.71 2.78
CA THR A 94 -10.05 2.78 3.82
C THR A 94 -8.63 3.11 4.30
N LYS A 95 -7.69 3.32 3.38
CA LYS A 95 -6.30 3.69 3.72
C LYS A 95 -6.19 5.01 4.47
N ASP A 96 -6.96 6.02 4.09
CA ASP A 96 -6.93 7.33 4.73
C ASP A 96 -7.61 7.35 6.11
N LYS A 97 -8.62 6.51 6.31
CA LYS A 97 -9.19 6.26 7.64
C LYS A 97 -8.14 5.63 8.54
N GLU A 98 -7.51 4.53 8.10
CA GLU A 98 -6.47 3.85 8.86
C GLU A 98 -5.29 4.77 9.20
N ARG A 99 -4.82 5.57 8.24
CA ARG A 99 -3.70 6.51 8.44
C ARG A 99 -4.04 7.58 9.49
N ARG A 100 -5.27 8.12 9.45
CA ARG A 100 -5.73 9.11 10.45
C ARG A 100 -5.87 8.50 11.84
N LEU A 101 -6.39 7.27 11.94
CA LEU A 101 -6.42 6.54 13.22
C LEU A 101 -5.01 6.32 13.76
N TRP A 102 -4.07 5.92 12.90
CA TRP A 102 -2.68 5.66 13.28
C TRP A 102 -1.95 6.93 13.76
N LEU A 103 -2.17 8.07 13.09
CA LEU A 103 -1.63 9.37 13.52
C LEU A 103 -2.14 9.78 14.90
N ARG A 104 -3.45 9.65 15.14
CA ARG A 104 -4.03 9.93 16.46
C ARG A 104 -3.48 8.98 17.52
N PHE A 105 -3.37 7.69 17.21
CA PHE A 105 -2.82 6.70 18.13
C PHE A 105 -1.35 7.00 18.47
N LYS A 106 -0.53 7.37 17.48
CA LYS A 106 0.86 7.76 17.68
C LYS A 106 1.01 8.95 18.62
N GLY A 107 0.12 9.95 18.50
CA GLY A 107 0.09 11.10 19.43
C GLY A 107 -0.19 10.68 20.88
N HIS A 108 -1.15 9.79 21.09
CA HIS A 108 -1.46 9.28 22.43
C HIS A 108 -0.31 8.43 22.97
N CYS A 109 0.22 7.52 22.16
CA CYS A 109 1.35 6.67 22.53
C CYS A 109 2.59 7.51 22.91
N PHE A 110 2.85 8.61 22.20
CA PHE A 110 3.93 9.54 22.54
C PHE A 110 3.74 10.17 23.93
N THR A 111 2.54 10.68 24.23
CA THR A 111 2.23 11.24 25.55
C THR A 111 2.39 10.20 26.67
N PHE A 112 1.93 8.96 26.44
CA PHE A 112 2.10 7.85 27.38
C PHE A 112 3.56 7.47 27.60
N ALA A 113 4.35 7.40 26.53
CA ALA A 113 5.78 7.15 26.61
C ALA A 113 6.50 8.27 27.38
N PHE A 114 6.12 9.52 27.14
CA PHE A 114 6.70 10.69 27.81
C PHE A 114 6.42 10.66 29.33
N ILE A 115 5.18 10.42 29.75
CA ILE A 115 4.81 10.33 31.17
C ILE A 115 5.59 9.20 31.86
N ASN A 116 5.67 8.03 31.23
CA ASN A 116 6.41 6.90 31.77
C ASN A 116 7.91 7.17 31.86
N LEU A 117 8.51 7.80 30.85
CA LEU A 117 9.90 8.22 30.86
C LEU A 117 10.19 9.17 32.04
N VAL A 118 9.30 10.14 32.28
CA VAL A 118 9.42 11.07 33.42
C VAL A 118 9.31 10.33 34.75
N CYS A 119 8.33 9.44 34.92
CA CYS A 119 8.17 8.66 36.16
C CYS A 119 9.37 7.74 36.43
N VAL A 120 9.89 7.06 35.42
CA VAL A 120 11.10 6.23 35.56
C VAL A 120 12.31 7.09 35.91
N SER A 121 12.47 8.26 35.26
CA SER A 121 13.55 9.19 35.59
C SER A 121 13.50 9.61 37.05
N ILE A 122 12.31 10.01 37.55
CA ILE A 122 12.11 10.36 38.96
C ILE A 122 12.45 9.19 39.88
N ASN A 123 12.04 7.97 39.54
CA ASN A 123 12.34 6.78 40.33
C ASN A 123 13.86 6.51 40.40
N VAL A 124 14.60 6.73 39.32
CA VAL A 124 16.06 6.59 39.30
C VAL A 124 16.72 7.67 40.17
N PHE A 125 16.28 8.93 40.08
CA PHE A 125 16.83 10.02 40.89
C PHE A 125 16.49 9.91 42.38
N THR A 126 15.35 9.30 42.73
CA THR A 126 14.88 9.19 44.12
C THR A 126 15.45 7.94 44.83
N GLY A 127 16.04 7.00 44.07
CA GLY A 127 16.63 5.77 44.58
C GLY A 127 15.82 4.52 44.23
N THR A 128 16.52 3.40 44.04
CA THR A 128 15.96 2.14 43.52
C THR A 128 15.42 1.19 44.60
N GLU A 129 15.42 1.62 45.87
CA GLU A 129 14.95 0.84 47.03
C GLU A 129 13.49 0.39 46.88
N SER A 130 12.67 1.15 46.16
CA SER A 130 11.28 0.78 45.83
C SER A 130 10.92 1.23 44.43
N PHE A 131 10.66 0.28 43.53
CA PHE A 131 10.36 0.55 42.12
C PHE A 131 8.87 0.87 41.90
N TRP A 132 8.42 1.98 42.48
CA TRP A 132 7.03 2.42 42.41
C TRP A 132 6.59 2.85 41.00
N ALA A 133 7.53 3.33 40.18
CA ALA A 133 7.26 3.64 38.77
C ALA A 133 6.76 2.43 37.96
N GLY A 134 7.05 1.21 38.40
CA GLY A 134 6.51 -0.02 37.81
C GLY A 134 4.99 -0.10 37.86
N TYR A 135 4.36 0.35 38.95
CA TYR A 135 2.90 0.38 39.07
C TYR A 135 2.27 1.38 38.11
N VAL A 136 2.92 2.54 37.93
CA VAL A 136 2.48 3.58 36.98
C VAL A 136 2.61 3.09 35.55
N LEU A 137 3.73 2.44 35.21
CA LEU A 137 3.94 1.78 33.91
C LEU A 137 2.86 0.74 33.63
N PHE A 138 2.55 -0.10 34.62
CA PHE A 138 1.56 -1.15 34.44
C PHE A 138 0.14 -0.60 34.27
N GLY A 139 -0.26 0.37 35.11
CA GLY A 139 -1.58 1.00 35.02
C GLY A 139 -1.78 1.78 33.73
N THR A 140 -0.78 2.57 33.33
CA THR A 140 -0.84 3.35 32.08
C THR A 140 -0.72 2.45 30.84
N GLY A 141 0.03 1.35 30.93
CA GLY A 141 0.11 0.34 29.87
C GLY A 141 -1.24 -0.35 29.62
N LEU A 142 -1.94 -0.75 30.69
CA LEU A 142 -3.30 -1.30 30.57
C LEU A 142 -4.29 -0.29 30.00
N PHE A 143 -4.20 0.98 30.42
CA PHE A 143 -5.02 2.04 29.85
C PHE A 143 -4.76 2.23 28.35
N LEU A 144 -3.49 2.27 27.92
CA LEU A 144 -3.13 2.40 26.51
C LEU A 144 -3.63 1.22 25.68
N LEU A 145 -3.55 0.01 26.23
CA LEU A 145 -4.05 -1.21 25.58
C LEU A 145 -5.58 -1.18 25.41
N GLY A 146 -6.30 -0.80 26.47
CA GLY A 146 -7.75 -0.63 26.41
C GLY A 146 -8.18 0.50 25.46
N HIS A 147 -7.42 1.60 25.45
CA HIS A 147 -7.65 2.72 24.55
C HIS A 147 -7.39 2.34 23.08
N TYR A 148 -6.34 1.56 22.81
CA TYR A 148 -6.05 1.02 21.48
C TYR A 148 -7.16 0.08 21.00
N ALA A 149 -7.60 -0.85 21.86
CA ALA A 149 -8.74 -1.71 21.56
C ALA A 149 -10.00 -0.87 21.29
N GLY A 150 -10.27 0.15 22.11
CA GLY A 150 -11.37 1.08 21.88
C GLY A 150 -11.30 1.78 20.53
N LEU A 151 -10.14 2.32 20.15
CA LEU A 151 -9.92 2.96 18.85
C LEU A 151 -10.11 2.00 17.66
N ARG A 152 -9.72 0.73 17.81
CA ARG A 152 -9.79 -0.27 16.74
C ARG A 152 -11.18 -0.85 16.55
N TYR A 153 -11.95 -1.03 17.63
CA TYR A 153 -13.25 -1.71 17.61
C TYR A 153 -14.46 -0.76 17.70
N ALA A 154 -14.28 0.49 18.14
CA ALA A 154 -15.36 1.49 18.14
C ALA A 154 -15.94 1.85 16.76
N PRO A 155 -15.16 1.98 15.65
CA PRO A 155 -15.74 2.38 14.38
C PRO A 155 -16.75 1.34 13.84
N ASP A 156 -16.45 0.04 13.97
CA ASP A 156 -17.35 -1.04 13.56
C ASP A 156 -18.67 -1.03 14.36
N PHE A 157 -18.58 -0.71 15.66
CA PHE A 157 -19.75 -0.57 16.53
C PHE A 157 -20.59 0.66 16.19
N VAL A 158 -19.96 1.77 15.82
CA VAL A 158 -20.65 3.01 15.44
C VAL A 158 -21.33 2.85 14.09
N GLU A 159 -20.69 2.21 13.11
CA GLU A 159 -21.30 1.90 11.82
C GLU A 159 -22.51 0.97 11.99
N MET A 160 -22.37 -0.10 12.79
CA MET A 160 -23.49 -1.00 13.09
C MET A 160 -24.62 -0.29 13.85
N ALA A 161 -24.31 0.64 14.75
CA ALA A 161 -25.32 1.44 15.45
C ALA A 161 -26.06 2.39 14.50
N ILE A 162 -25.33 3.09 13.62
CA ILE A 162 -25.90 4.00 12.61
C ILE A 162 -26.78 3.24 11.62
N GLU A 163 -26.32 2.09 11.14
CA GLU A 163 -27.09 1.25 10.22
C GLU A 163 -28.39 0.77 10.87
N ARG A 164 -28.32 0.33 12.13
CA ARG A 164 -29.50 -0.06 12.91
C ARG A 164 -30.48 1.10 13.10
N THR A 165 -29.98 2.29 13.44
CA THR A 165 -30.82 3.50 13.57
C THR A 165 -31.43 3.90 12.23
N ARG A 166 -30.67 3.80 11.14
CA ARG A 166 -31.14 4.10 9.78
C ARG A 166 -32.29 3.16 9.37
N LEU A 167 -32.12 1.86 9.58
CA LEU A 167 -33.16 0.86 9.30
C LEU A 167 -34.45 1.14 10.09
N HIS A 168 -34.33 1.49 11.37
CA HIS A 168 -35.50 1.84 12.18
C HIS A 168 -36.17 3.16 11.73
N ALA A 169 -35.39 4.20 11.42
CA ALA A 169 -35.93 5.49 11.01
C ALA A 169 -36.66 5.44 9.65
N PHE A 170 -36.08 4.75 8.65
CA PHE A 170 -36.67 4.64 7.31
C PHE A 170 -37.75 3.55 7.22
N GLY A 171 -37.62 2.45 7.97
CA GLY A 171 -38.64 1.41 8.01
C GLY A 171 -39.95 1.89 8.65
N GLN A 172 -39.86 2.74 9.68
CA GLN A 172 -41.05 3.27 10.35
C GLN A 172 -41.79 4.32 9.51
N SER A 173 -41.07 5.14 8.74
CA SER A 173 -41.67 6.11 7.82
C SER A 173 -42.38 5.45 6.63
N ALA A 174 -41.82 4.36 6.07
CA ALA A 174 -42.50 3.58 5.03
C ALA A 174 -43.81 2.92 5.53
N ILE A 175 -43.81 2.41 6.76
CA ILE A 175 -45.01 1.82 7.39
C ILE A 175 -46.07 2.89 7.69
N LEU A 176 -45.67 4.09 8.13
CA LEU A 176 -46.59 5.20 8.38
C LEU A 176 -47.24 5.71 7.07
N VAL A 177 -46.46 5.86 6.00
CA VAL A 177 -46.98 6.28 4.67
C VAL A 177 -47.95 5.24 4.11
N ALA A 178 -47.64 3.94 4.22
CA ALA A 178 -48.53 2.87 3.77
C ALA A 178 -49.84 2.81 4.58
N LYS A 179 -49.78 3.17 5.87
CA LYS A 179 -50.95 3.21 6.74
C LYS A 179 -51.86 4.40 6.41
N ASP A 180 -51.29 5.58 6.12
CA ASP A 180 -52.05 6.77 5.70
C ASP A 180 -52.69 6.62 4.31
N ALA A 181 -52.01 5.95 3.37
CA ALA A 181 -52.58 5.64 2.05
C ALA A 181 -53.80 4.72 2.12
N ASN A 182 -53.90 3.88 3.16
CA ASN A 182 -55.02 2.95 3.33
C ASN A 182 -56.23 3.56 4.08
N VAL A 183 -56.13 4.82 4.53
CA VAL A 183 -57.24 5.58 5.17
C VAL A 183 -57.78 6.70 4.29
N SER A 184 -57.25 6.91 3.06
CA SER A 184 -57.85 7.87 2.13
C SER A 184 -59.16 7.29 1.56
N PHE A 185 -60.26 7.86 2.04
CA PHE A 185 -61.64 7.48 1.73
C PHE A 185 -61.93 7.48 0.23
N THR A 186 -62.50 6.36 -0.24
CA THR A 186 -63.36 6.31 -1.42
C THR A 186 -64.61 7.15 -1.13
N VAL A 187 -64.75 8.26 -1.87
CA VAL A 187 -65.98 9.07 -1.95
C VAL A 187 -66.54 8.92 -3.35
#